data_AF-A0A7S1WN70-F1
#
_entry.id   AF-A0A7S1WN70-F1
#
_cell.length_a   1.000
_cell.length_b   1.000
_cell.length_c   1.000
_cell.angle_alpha   90.00
_cell.angle_beta   90.00
_cell.angle_gamma   90.00
#
_symmetry.space_group_name_H-M   'P 1'
#
loop_
_entity.id
_entity.type
_entity.pdbx_description
1 polymer ?
#
loop_
_entity_poly.entity_id
_entity_poly.type
_entity_poly.pdbx_seq_one_letter_code
_entity_poly.pdbx_strand_id
1 'polypeptide(L)'
;LGQVAALAYAGFAGIECVVFSATCLVLFKEAFNFSNDTTKSLSGNAYGLYVVHPAVLAPVLLASEKLISALQGQPLKFYPGPGVKGYDFIVPVRSYDYIDPVLLAVACVCATVLTLLIAWPLAACLRRIPGLRQVF
;
A
#
# COMPACT_ATOMS: atom_id res chain seq x y z
N LEU A 1 8.15 -19.54 20.55
CA LEU A 1 8.96 -19.23 19.33
C LEU A 1 8.22 -18.32 18.35
N GLY A 2 6.97 -18.61 17.97
CA GLY A 2 6.24 -17.83 16.95
C GLY A 2 6.06 -16.33 17.25
N GLN A 3 5.69 -15.96 18.48
CA GLN A 3 5.52 -14.54 18.85
C GLN A 3 6.83 -13.73 18.82
N VAL A 4 7.94 -14.35 19.23
CA VAL A 4 9.27 -13.71 19.20
C VAL A 4 9.73 -13.49 17.76
N ALA A 5 9.49 -14.48 16.87
CA ALA A 5 9.79 -14.33 15.45
C ALA A 5 8.92 -13.25 14.78
N ALA A 6 7.63 -13.17 15.13
CA ALA A 6 6.74 -12.14 14.63
C ALA A 6 7.15 -10.72 15.07
N LEU A 7 7.55 -10.56 16.34
CA LEU A 7 8.06 -9.29 16.86
C LEU A 7 9.39 -8.90 16.21
N ALA A 8 10.29 -9.86 15.99
CA ALA A 8 11.56 -9.62 15.31
C ALA A 8 11.33 -9.18 13.85
N TYR A 9 10.40 -9.84 13.13
CA TYR A 9 10.02 -9.48 11.77
C TYR A 9 9.37 -8.09 11.72
N ALA A 10 8.44 -7.79 12.63
CA ALA A 10 7.80 -6.48 12.72
C ALA A 10 8.83 -5.36 13.01
N GLY A 11 9.79 -5.63 13.90
CA GLY A 11 10.90 -4.71 14.17
C GLY A 11 11.78 -4.46 12.95
N PHE A 12 12.14 -5.52 12.23
CA PHE A 12 12.93 -5.43 11.00
C PHE A 12 12.19 -4.66 9.89
N ALA A 13 10.94 -5.01 9.62
CA ALA A 13 10.09 -4.30 8.66
C ALA A 13 9.87 -2.83 9.05
N GLY A 14 9.79 -2.54 10.35
CA GLY A 14 9.74 -1.18 10.87
C GLY A 14 11.00 -0.37 10.52
N ILE A 15 12.19 -0.96 10.71
CA ILE A 15 13.47 -0.33 10.33
C ILE A 15 13.53 -0.09 8.82
N GLU A 16 13.16 -1.08 8.00
CA GLU A 16 13.10 -0.92 6.54
C GLU A 16 12.19 0.24 6.13
N CYS A 17 11.02 0.36 6.74
CA CYS A 17 10.08 1.46 6.49
C CYS A 17 10.68 2.83 6.84
N VAL A 18 11.39 2.94 7.97
CA VAL A 18 12.07 4.18 8.37
C VAL A 18 13.19 4.54 7.39
N VAL A 19 14.03 3.57 7.02
CA VAL A 19 15.15 3.79 6.08
C VAL A 19 14.62 4.19 4.70
N PHE A 20 13.58 3.51 4.21
CA PHE A 20 12.92 3.85 2.95
C PHE A 20 12.32 5.26 2.99
N SER A 21 11.60 5.60 4.05
CA SER A 21 11.02 6.94 4.24
C SER A 21 12.09 8.03 4.28
N ALA A 22 13.19 7.81 5.02
CA ALA A 22 14.31 8.74 5.07
C ALA A 22 14.99 8.91 3.71
N THR A 23 15.19 7.81 2.97
CA THR A 23 15.75 7.83 1.61
C THR A 23 14.85 8.60 0.66
N CYS A 24 13.53 8.37 0.71
CA CYS A 24 12.56 9.13 -0.06
C CYS A 24 12.61 10.62 0.28
N LEU A 25 12.74 11.00 1.55
CA LEU A 25 12.87 12.41 1.95
C LEU A 25 14.15 13.05 1.40
N VAL A 26 15.28 12.36 1.46
CA VAL A 26 16.55 12.82 0.89
C VAL A 26 16.42 12.96 -0.63
N LEU A 27 15.86 11.96 -1.31
CA LEU A 27 15.63 11.98 -2.75
C LEU A 27 14.65 13.09 -3.16
N PHE A 28 13.58 13.34 -2.40
CA PHE A 28 12.67 14.47 -2.65
C PHE A 28 13.36 15.82 -2.45
N LYS A 29 14.20 15.94 -1.43
CA LYS A 29 14.99 17.15 -1.19
C LYS A 29 15.98 17.41 -2.34
N GLU A 30 16.74 16.40 -2.74
CA GLU A 30 17.83 16.55 -3.71
C GLU A 30 17.35 16.56 -5.17
N ALA A 31 16.43 15.67 -5.55
CA ALA A 31 15.99 15.53 -6.93
C ALA A 31 14.78 16.40 -7.29
N PHE A 32 13.86 16.66 -6.34
CA PHE A 32 12.62 17.40 -6.60
C PHE A 32 12.64 18.85 -6.09
N ASN A 33 13.63 19.19 -5.24
CA ASN A 33 14.05 20.53 -4.81
C ASN A 33 12.94 21.55 -4.49
N PHE A 34 11.74 21.13 -4.10
CA PHE A 34 10.52 21.91 -3.77
C PHE A 34 10.32 23.27 -4.49
N SER A 35 10.93 23.46 -5.66
CA SER A 35 11.08 24.77 -6.28
C SER A 35 9.87 25.09 -7.13
N ASN A 36 9.26 24.04 -7.68
CA ASN A 36 8.18 24.11 -8.64
C ASN A 36 6.83 23.93 -7.92
N ASP A 37 5.79 24.57 -8.42
CA ASP A 37 4.46 24.53 -7.79
C ASP A 37 3.91 23.11 -7.71
N THR A 38 4.26 22.24 -8.67
CA THR A 38 3.92 20.81 -8.64
C THR A 38 4.55 20.09 -7.46
N THR A 39 5.83 20.33 -7.16
CA THR A 39 6.52 19.64 -6.06
C THR A 39 6.09 20.19 -4.70
N LYS A 40 5.74 21.48 -4.60
CA LYS A 40 5.08 22.06 -3.42
C LYS A 40 3.66 21.52 -3.20
N SER A 41 2.90 21.32 -4.28
CA SER A 41 1.56 20.73 -4.20
C SER A 41 1.62 19.26 -3.77
N LEU A 42 2.56 18.48 -4.32
CA LEU A 42 2.80 17.10 -3.89
C LEU A 42 3.23 17.05 -2.42
N SER A 43 4.18 17.88 -2.00
CA SER A 43 4.60 17.86 -0.59
C SER A 43 3.48 18.28 0.36
N GLY A 44 2.69 19.30 -0.01
CA GLY A 44 1.56 19.76 0.77
C GLY A 44 0.47 18.70 0.93
N ASN A 45 0.20 17.87 -0.07
CA ASN A 45 -0.86 16.87 0.05
C ASN A 45 -0.38 15.50 0.55
N ALA A 46 0.92 15.32 0.82
CA ALA A 46 1.48 14.03 1.21
C ALA A 46 0.92 13.48 2.54
N TYR A 47 0.69 14.35 3.54
CA TYR A 47 0.05 13.92 4.78
C TYR A 47 -1.42 13.55 4.58
N GLY A 48 -2.16 14.32 3.78
CA GLY A 48 -3.53 13.98 3.39
C GLY A 48 -3.63 12.68 2.62
N LEU A 49 -2.65 12.40 1.74
CA LEU A 49 -2.53 11.11 1.08
C LEU A 49 -2.43 9.98 2.11
N TYR A 50 -1.54 10.10 3.10
CA TYR A 50 -1.35 9.08 4.13
C TYR A 50 -2.65 8.74 4.89
N VAL A 51 -3.45 9.76 5.22
CA VAL A 51 -4.72 9.57 5.93
C VAL A 51 -5.80 8.96 5.05
N VAL A 52 -5.87 9.35 3.78
CA VAL A 52 -6.91 8.92 2.82
C VAL A 52 -6.58 7.55 2.22
N HIS A 53 -5.30 7.23 2.09
CA HIS A 53 -4.81 6.06 1.38
C HIS A 53 -5.42 4.74 1.89
N PRO A 54 -5.56 4.46 3.20
CA PRO A 54 -6.21 3.23 3.68
C PRO A 54 -7.66 3.08 3.20
N ALA A 55 -8.42 4.18 3.18
CA ALA A 55 -9.82 4.19 2.74
C ALA A 55 -9.98 3.96 1.24
N VAL A 56 -8.96 4.32 0.44
CA VAL A 56 -8.92 4.08 -1.02
C VAL A 56 -8.32 2.72 -1.35
N LEU A 57 -7.32 2.27 -0.59
CA LEU A 57 -6.61 1.02 -0.81
C LEU A 57 -7.53 -0.18 -0.65
N ALA A 58 -8.34 -0.23 0.40
CA ALA A 58 -9.25 -1.35 0.65
C ALA A 58 -10.22 -1.62 -0.52
N PRO A 59 -11.01 -0.65 -1.02
CA PRO A 59 -11.91 -0.89 -2.15
C PRO A 59 -11.16 -1.19 -3.46
N VAL A 60 -9.98 -0.59 -3.69
CA VAL A 60 -9.18 -0.91 -4.88
C VAL A 60 -8.70 -2.36 -4.84
N LEU A 61 -8.17 -2.83 -3.71
CA LEU A 61 -7.73 -4.22 -3.57
C LEU A 61 -8.89 -5.21 -3.73
N LEU A 62 -10.06 -4.92 -3.16
CA LEU A 62 -11.26 -5.74 -3.35
C LEU A 62 -11.71 -5.77 -4.81
N ALA A 63 -11.63 -4.64 -5.52
CA ALA A 63 -11.94 -4.58 -6.95
C ALA A 63 -10.91 -5.37 -7.77
N SER A 64 -9.62 -5.27 -7.44
CA SER A 64 -8.55 -6.04 -8.09
C SER A 64 -8.72 -7.55 -7.87
N GLU A 65 -9.10 -8.00 -6.67
CA GLU A 65 -9.41 -9.40 -6.38
C GLU A 65 -10.54 -9.93 -7.27
N LYS A 66 -11.64 -9.18 -7.37
CA LYS A 66 -12.77 -9.54 -8.25
C LYS A 66 -12.37 -9.59 -9.71
N LEU A 67 -11.56 -8.63 -10.16
CA LEU A 67 -11.07 -8.58 -11.54
C LEU A 67 -10.19 -9.79 -11.86
N ILE A 68 -9.23 -10.12 -11.00
CA ILE A 68 -8.36 -11.30 -11.20
C ILE A 68 -9.20 -12.57 -11.19
N SER A 69 -10.14 -12.70 -10.25
CA SER A 69 -11.04 -13.86 -10.18
C SER A 69 -11.88 -14.02 -11.45
N ALA A 70 -12.35 -12.90 -12.02
CA ALA A 70 -13.10 -12.90 -13.28
C ALA A 70 -12.22 -13.28 -14.48
N LEU A 71 -10.97 -12.78 -14.53
CA LEU A 71 -10.01 -13.10 -15.60
C LEU A 71 -9.54 -14.56 -15.56
N GLN A 72 -9.42 -15.14 -14.37
CA GLN A 72 -8.98 -16.54 -14.20
C GLN A 72 -10.14 -17.55 -14.20
N GLY A 73 -11.39 -17.08 -14.13
CA GLY A 73 -12.58 -17.93 -14.09
C GLY A 73 -12.70 -18.77 -12.81
N GLN A 74 -11.96 -18.42 -11.75
CA GLN A 74 -11.95 -19.10 -10.46
C GLN A 74 -11.83 -18.07 -9.32
N PRO A 75 -12.46 -18.28 -8.16
CA PRO A 75 -12.30 -17.38 -7.01
C PRO A 75 -10.88 -17.48 -6.44
N LEU A 76 -10.29 -16.33 -6.14
CA LEU A 76 -9.05 -16.22 -5.36
C LEU A 76 -9.23 -16.89 -3.97
N LYS A 77 -8.41 -17.89 -3.66
CA LYS A 77 -8.40 -18.56 -2.36
C LYS A 77 -7.09 -18.28 -1.65
N PHE A 78 -7.17 -17.62 -0.50
CA PHE A 78 -6.04 -17.44 0.40
C PHE A 78 -6.03 -18.59 1.41
N TYR A 79 -5.02 -19.46 1.35
CA TYR A 79 -4.88 -20.55 2.30
C TYR A 79 -4.00 -20.12 3.49
N PRO A 80 -4.35 -20.50 4.74
CA PRO A 80 -3.47 -20.29 5.89
C PRO A 80 -2.27 -21.25 5.85
N GLY A 81 -1.07 -20.70 6.10
CA GLY A 81 0.24 -21.40 6.12
C GLY A 81 0.20 -22.81 6.73
N PRO A 82 0.85 -23.85 6.14
CA PRO A 82 0.89 -25.16 6.77
C PRO A 82 1.79 -25.06 8.01
N GLY A 83 1.20 -25.27 9.20
CA GLY A 83 1.93 -25.35 10.47
C GLY A 83 1.55 -24.34 11.56
N VAL A 84 0.57 -23.46 11.35
CA VAL A 84 0.16 -22.48 12.37
C VAL A 84 -1.29 -22.71 12.79
N LYS A 85 -1.50 -23.51 13.85
CA LYS A 85 -2.78 -23.53 14.56
C LYS A 85 -2.91 -22.23 15.38
N GLY A 86 -3.84 -21.37 15.00
CA GLY A 86 -4.35 -20.31 15.88
C GLY A 86 -3.81 -18.89 15.69
N TYR A 87 -3.13 -18.58 14.59
CA TYR A 87 -2.78 -17.19 14.25
C TYR A 87 -2.96 -16.92 12.75
N ASP A 88 -3.81 -15.95 12.41
CA ASP A 88 -4.14 -15.43 11.06
C ASP A 88 -2.97 -14.68 10.40
N PHE A 89 -1.74 -15.17 10.54
CA PHE A 89 -0.63 -14.65 9.74
C PHE A 89 -0.62 -15.44 8.43
N ILE A 90 -0.99 -14.75 7.34
CA ILE A 90 -0.95 -15.27 5.98
C ILE A 90 0.52 -15.49 5.60
N VAL A 91 1.08 -16.63 6.01
CA VAL A 91 2.30 -17.14 5.41
C VAL A 91 1.89 -17.69 4.04
N PRO A 92 2.60 -17.37 2.94
CA PRO A 92 2.26 -17.92 1.63
C PRO A 92 2.38 -19.45 1.69
N VAL A 93 1.24 -20.13 1.82
CA VAL A 93 1.14 -21.58 1.63
C VAL A 93 1.58 -21.86 0.21
N ARG A 94 2.58 -22.72 0.05
CA ARG A 94 2.85 -23.39 -1.24
C ARG A 94 1.73 -24.39 -1.55
N SER A 95 0.53 -23.89 -1.80
CA SER A 95 -0.53 -24.64 -2.47
C SER A 95 -0.68 -24.02 -3.85
N TYR A 96 0.05 -24.63 -4.78
CA TYR A 96 0.13 -24.33 -6.20
C TYR A 96 -1.19 -24.63 -6.94
N ASP A 97 -2.29 -23.97 -6.56
CA ASP A 97 -3.42 -23.75 -7.46
C ASP A 97 -3.17 -22.36 -8.09
N TYR A 98 -2.33 -22.37 -9.13
CA TYR A 98 -1.52 -21.25 -9.59
C TYR A 98 -2.30 -19.96 -9.93
N ILE A 99 -2.26 -18.98 -9.02
CA ILE A 99 -2.29 -17.57 -9.45
C ILE A 99 -0.92 -17.32 -10.07
N ASP A 100 -0.90 -16.92 -11.35
CA ASP A 100 0.34 -16.53 -12.03
C ASP A 100 1.05 -15.43 -11.19
N PRO A 101 2.26 -15.68 -10.67
CA PRO A 101 2.96 -14.72 -9.82
C PRO A 101 3.25 -13.41 -10.56
N VAL A 102 3.39 -13.45 -11.88
CA VAL A 102 3.53 -12.25 -12.71
C VAL A 102 2.22 -11.47 -12.73
N LEU A 103 1.08 -12.15 -12.91
CA LEU A 103 -0.23 -11.50 -12.88
C LEU A 103 -0.52 -10.86 -11.51
N LEU A 104 -0.15 -11.54 -10.42
CA LEU A 104 -0.30 -10.99 -9.07
C LEU A 104 0.61 -9.77 -8.85
N ALA A 105 1.86 -9.83 -9.30
CA ALA A 105 2.79 -8.71 -9.22
C ALA A 105 2.28 -7.50 -10.04
N VAL A 106 1.82 -7.75 -11.28
CA VAL A 106 1.22 -6.73 -12.15
C VAL A 106 -0.02 -6.14 -11.49
N ALA A 107 -0.91 -6.97 -10.94
CA ALA A 107 -2.12 -6.48 -10.27
C ALA A 107 -1.78 -5.65 -9.03
N CYS A 108 -0.75 -6.03 -8.27
CA CYS A 108 -0.26 -5.26 -7.13
C CYS A 108 0.26 -3.88 -7.56
N VAL A 109 1.13 -3.83 -8.58
CA VAL A 109 1.65 -2.58 -9.14
C VAL A 109 0.51 -1.71 -9.67
N CYS A 110 -0.43 -2.28 -10.43
CA CYS A 110 -1.58 -1.57 -10.95
C CYS A 110 -2.47 -1.02 -9.81
N ALA A 111 -2.72 -1.80 -8.77
CA ALA A 111 -3.48 -1.35 -7.60
C ALA A 111 -2.77 -0.21 -6.87
N THR A 112 -1.44 -0.29 -6.68
CA THR A 112 -0.65 0.79 -6.09
C THR A 112 -0.71 2.05 -6.94
N VAL A 113 -0.53 1.96 -8.25
CA VAL A 113 -0.62 3.14 -9.14
C VAL A 113 -2.03 3.72 -9.09
N LEU A 114 -3.07 2.89 -9.17
CA LEU A 114 -4.46 3.33 -9.16
C LEU A 114 -4.84 4.01 -7.84
N THR A 115 -4.42 3.45 -6.71
CA THR A 115 -4.65 4.05 -5.38
C THR A 115 -3.98 5.41 -5.26
N LEU A 116 -2.74 5.56 -5.75
CA LEU A 116 -2.07 6.86 -5.79
C LEU A 116 -2.83 7.86 -6.68
N LEU A 117 -3.24 7.44 -7.88
CA LEU A 117 -3.99 8.29 -8.82
C LEU A 117 -5.34 8.77 -8.27
N ILE A 118 -5.98 7.99 -7.39
CA ILE A 118 -7.25 8.37 -6.74
C ILE A 118 -7.00 9.17 -5.47
N ALA A 119 -6.06 8.73 -4.63
CA ALA A 119 -5.85 9.30 -3.30
C ALA A 119 -5.20 10.69 -3.35
N TRP A 120 -4.30 10.96 -4.31
CA TRP A 120 -3.70 12.28 -4.50
C TRP A 120 -4.71 13.40 -4.78
N PRO A 121 -5.58 13.30 -5.81
CA PRO A 121 -6.58 14.33 -6.06
C PRO A 121 -7.61 14.41 -4.93
N LEU A 122 -7.95 13.27 -4.30
CA LEU A 122 -8.86 13.27 -3.16
C LEU A 122 -8.27 14.04 -1.95
N ALA A 123 -6.99 13.82 -1.64
CA ALA A 123 -6.28 14.57 -0.62
C ALA A 123 -6.24 16.08 -0.94
N ALA A 124 -5.97 16.44 -2.20
CA ALA A 124 -5.99 17.83 -2.64
C ALA A 124 -7.39 18.48 -2.52
N CYS A 125 -8.46 17.72 -2.79
CA CYS A 125 -9.83 18.18 -2.62
C CYS A 125 -10.21 18.36 -1.14
N LEU A 126 -9.87 17.41 -0.27
CA LEU A 126 -10.16 17.50 1.17
C LEU A 126 -9.47 18.69 1.84
N ARG A 127 -8.25 19.02 1.39
CA ARG A 127 -7.50 20.19 1.88
C ARG A 127 -8.19 21.53 1.54
N ARG A 128 -9.08 21.57 0.54
CA ARG A 128 -9.87 22.76 0.20
C ARG A 128 -11.07 22.96 1.13
N ILE A 129 -11.46 21.97 1.91
CA ILE A 129 -12.60 22.06 2.82
C ILE A 129 -12.21 22.88 4.06
N PRO A 130 -12.94 23.96 4.40
CA PRO A 130 -12.67 24.74 5.60
C PRO A 130 -12.82 23.85 6.85
N GLY A 131 -11.79 23.84 7.71
CA GLY A 131 -11.67 22.98 8.90
C GLY A 131 -10.67 21.83 8.71
N LEU A 132 -10.67 21.18 7.55
CA LEU A 132 -9.74 20.07 7.26
C LEU A 132 -8.36 20.56 6.80
N ARG A 133 -8.26 21.79 6.30
CA ARG A 133 -6.99 22.42 5.89
C ARG A 133 -5.93 22.53 7.00
N GLN A 134 -6.34 22.51 8.27
CA GLN A 134 -5.40 22.57 9.40
C GLN A 134 -4.88 21.18 9.78
N VAL A 135 -5.60 20.14 9.38
CA VAL A 135 -5.23 18.74 9.61
C VAL A 135 -4.39 18.19 8.45
N PHE A 136 -4.62 18.69 7.23
CA PHE A 136 -3.99 18.24 5.99
C PHE A 136 -2.94 19.18 5.41
#